data_AF-A0AAE1RYQ8-F1
#
_entry.id   AF-A0AAE1RYQ8-F1
#
_cell.length_a   1.000
_cell.length_b   1.000
_cell.length_c   1.000
_cell.angle_alpha   90.00
_cell.angle_beta   90.00
_cell.angle_gamma   90.00
#
_symmetry.space_group_name_H-M   'P 1'
#
loop_
_entity.id
_entity.type
_entity.pdbx_description
1 polymer ?
#
loop_
_entity_poly.entity_id
_entity_poly.type
_entity_poly.pdbx_seq_one_letter_code
_entity_poly.pdbx_strand_id
1 'polypeptide(L)'
;MRNCFKRKKRSPDKNMDSIAKRWKLLSGKNNWEGLLDPLDHDLRRYIIHYGEMAQASYDNFNSENASKNAGNNRYSKNHLFAKVGLEKGNPFKYRVTKYLYATSSIQVPEAFIIKSLSRESWSKESNWIGFIAVATDEGKAALGRREILISWRGTVQTLDWVDDLDFFQIPAPKIFRGNANPEVHRGWYSIYTSDDPRSPFNKKSARDQVLEEVKRLVEEYKSEEISITITGHSMGAAVGTLNAIDIVVNGFNKGCLVTAFLFASPRVGDSSFRNAFSNLKNLRILRVSNALDIIPNYPMVDYSEIGVELAIDTTKSNYLKVPGDVRSWHSLEAHMHGVAGFQGAKGGFKLEVRRDISLVNKHLDALKDEYCVPSFWWVEKNNGMVQQDDGFWNFMDHEDDDDSTYT
;
A
#
# COMPACT_ATOMS: atom_id res chain seq x y z
N MET A 1 -28.41 27.23 -6.28
CA MET A 1 -27.60 27.08 -5.04
C MET A 1 -28.36 26.21 -4.04
N ARG A 2 -28.06 24.91 -3.96
CA ARG A 2 -28.60 24.02 -2.92
C ARG A 2 -27.45 23.67 -1.97
N ASN A 3 -27.71 23.88 -0.68
CA ASN A 3 -26.78 23.80 0.44
C ASN A 3 -25.82 22.60 0.40
N CYS A 4 -24.55 22.85 0.04
CA CYS A 4 -23.46 21.91 0.29
C CYS A 4 -23.10 21.91 1.79
N PHE A 5 -23.12 20.71 2.38
CA PHE A 5 -22.57 20.36 3.69
C PHE A 5 -23.10 21.11 4.93
N LYS A 6 -24.32 20.78 5.39
CA LYS A 6 -24.64 20.91 6.82
C LYS A 6 -23.84 19.88 7.62
N ARG A 7 -22.63 20.24 8.08
CA ARG A 7 -21.87 19.48 9.07
C ARG A 7 -22.57 19.55 10.43
N LYS A 8 -23.29 18.48 10.83
CA LYS A 8 -23.62 18.26 12.23
C LYS A 8 -22.34 17.88 12.99
N LYS A 9 -21.86 18.75 13.88
CA LYS A 9 -20.92 18.34 14.95
C LYS A 9 -21.62 17.31 15.82
N ARG A 10 -21.09 16.09 15.98
CA ARG A 10 -21.41 15.19 17.13
C ARG A 10 -20.56 13.91 17.23
N SER A 11 -20.35 13.56 18.51
CA SER A 11 -19.70 12.45 19.23
C SER A 11 -18.69 11.51 18.54
N PRO A 12 -17.57 11.16 19.23
CA PRO A 12 -16.65 10.12 18.78
C PRO A 12 -17.36 8.76 18.70
N ASP A 13 -16.96 7.98 17.70
CA ASP A 13 -17.55 6.69 17.35
C ASP A 13 -17.40 5.70 18.53
N LYS A 14 -18.51 5.35 19.18
CA LYS A 14 -18.54 4.47 20.38
C LYS A 14 -18.09 3.01 20.10
N ASN A 15 -17.65 2.70 18.88
CA ASN A 15 -17.42 1.34 18.39
C ASN A 15 -15.94 0.92 18.26
N MET A 16 -14.98 1.73 18.71
CA MET A 16 -13.54 1.38 18.63
C MET A 16 -13.18 0.15 19.46
N ASP A 17 -13.88 -0.07 20.58
CA ASP A 17 -13.78 -1.26 21.43
C ASP A 17 -14.01 -2.56 20.65
N SER A 18 -14.79 -2.52 19.57
CA SER A 18 -15.13 -3.69 18.77
C SER A 18 -13.92 -4.19 17.98
N ILE A 19 -13.16 -3.28 17.33
CA ILE A 19 -11.99 -3.63 16.52
C ILE A 19 -10.91 -4.26 17.41
N ALA A 20 -10.59 -3.63 18.54
CA ALA A 20 -9.60 -4.16 19.48
C ALA A 20 -9.96 -5.56 20.00
N LYS A 21 -11.25 -5.85 20.25
CA LYS A 21 -11.70 -7.19 20.70
C LYS A 21 -11.73 -8.22 19.58
N ARG A 22 -11.99 -7.79 18.34
CA ARG A 22 -12.18 -8.66 17.16
C ARG A 22 -10.95 -8.75 16.26
N TRP A 23 -9.83 -8.13 16.61
CA TRP A 23 -8.70 -7.92 15.70
C TRP A 23 -8.22 -9.20 15.01
N LYS A 24 -8.15 -10.34 15.72
CA LYS A 24 -7.74 -11.63 15.12
C LYS A 24 -8.68 -12.08 14.01
N LEU A 25 -9.99 -11.89 14.24
CA LEU A 25 -11.03 -12.21 13.25
C LEU A 25 -10.93 -11.27 12.06
N LEU A 26 -10.76 -9.96 12.30
CA LEU A 26 -10.61 -8.93 11.27
C LEU A 26 -9.30 -9.10 10.47
N SER A 27 -8.25 -9.65 11.09
CA SER A 27 -7.00 -10.09 10.45
C SER A 27 -7.09 -11.49 9.83
N GLY A 28 -8.29 -12.04 9.65
CA GLY A 28 -8.50 -13.23 8.83
C GLY A 28 -8.19 -14.56 9.51
N LYS A 29 -8.18 -14.65 10.86
CA LYS A 29 -7.97 -15.93 11.59
C LYS A 29 -8.74 -17.11 10.98
N ASN A 30 -9.99 -16.87 10.57
CA ASN A 30 -10.88 -17.82 9.90
C ASN A 30 -11.16 -17.46 8.42
N ASN A 31 -10.16 -16.94 7.69
CA ASN A 31 -10.28 -16.59 6.26
C ASN A 31 -11.47 -15.65 5.95
N TRP A 32 -11.81 -14.76 6.89
CA TRP A 32 -12.94 -13.83 6.79
C TRP A 32 -14.30 -14.48 6.50
N GLU A 33 -14.47 -15.76 6.86
CA GLU A 33 -15.74 -16.48 6.71
C GLU A 33 -16.88 -15.72 7.38
N GLY A 34 -17.96 -15.48 6.61
CA GLY A 34 -19.13 -14.73 7.08
C GLY A 34 -18.95 -13.22 7.24
N LEU A 35 -17.80 -12.65 6.85
CA LEU A 35 -17.53 -11.20 7.00
C LEU A 35 -17.52 -10.42 5.68
N LEU A 36 -17.52 -11.09 4.53
CA LEU A 36 -17.37 -10.43 3.22
C LEU A 36 -18.71 -10.15 2.52
N ASP A 37 -19.75 -10.94 2.82
CA ASP A 37 -21.08 -10.77 2.22
C ASP A 37 -22.23 -11.06 3.20
N PRO A 38 -22.92 -10.02 3.71
CA PRO A 38 -22.61 -8.61 3.53
C PRO A 38 -21.28 -8.25 4.22
N LEU A 39 -20.56 -7.28 3.67
CA LEU A 39 -19.27 -6.86 4.24
C LEU A 39 -19.46 -6.25 5.63
N ASP A 40 -18.88 -6.91 6.64
CA ASP A 40 -18.88 -6.53 8.06
C ASP A 40 -18.41 -5.09 8.24
N HIS A 41 -19.08 -4.34 9.11
CA HIS A 41 -18.84 -2.91 9.27
C HIS A 41 -17.44 -2.59 9.84
N ASP A 42 -16.94 -3.38 10.79
CA ASP A 42 -15.60 -3.19 11.33
C ASP A 42 -14.55 -3.61 10.31
N LEU A 43 -14.77 -4.75 9.62
CA LEU A 43 -13.87 -5.19 8.54
C LEU A 43 -13.78 -4.17 7.41
N ARG A 44 -14.88 -3.51 7.05
CA ARG A 44 -14.89 -2.42 6.07
C ARG A 44 -13.96 -1.28 6.47
N ARG A 45 -14.07 -0.81 7.73
CA ARG A 45 -13.18 0.23 8.27
C ARG A 45 -11.72 -0.26 8.32
N TYR A 46 -11.52 -1.54 8.64
CA TYR A 46 -10.20 -2.17 8.72
C TYR A 46 -9.51 -2.24 7.36
N ILE A 47 -10.23 -2.68 6.32
CA ILE A 47 -9.71 -2.71 4.95
C ILE A 47 -9.37 -1.30 4.48
N ILE A 48 -10.25 -0.32 4.69
CA ILE A 48 -10.01 1.07 4.30
C ILE A 48 -8.78 1.63 5.02
N HIS A 49 -8.62 1.37 6.31
CA HIS A 49 -7.43 1.78 7.06
C HIS A 49 -6.12 1.27 6.42
N TYR A 50 -6.05 -0.01 6.05
CA TYR A 50 -4.84 -0.52 5.38
C TYR A 50 -4.70 -0.02 3.94
N GLY A 51 -5.81 0.26 3.25
CA GLY A 51 -5.80 0.95 1.97
C GLY A 51 -5.24 2.38 2.07
N GLU A 52 -5.58 3.11 3.12
CA GLU A 52 -5.04 4.45 3.41
C GLU A 52 -3.54 4.38 3.68
N MET A 53 -3.06 3.34 4.37
CA MET A 53 -1.64 3.12 4.59
C MET A 53 -0.87 2.78 3.30
N ALA A 54 -1.50 2.13 2.33
CA ALA A 54 -0.95 1.98 0.98
C ALA A 54 -0.99 3.30 0.20
N GLN A 55 -2.08 4.08 0.32
CA GLN A 55 -2.23 5.39 -0.32
C GLN A 55 -1.22 6.42 0.19
N ALA A 56 -0.86 6.37 1.48
CA ALA A 56 0.19 7.20 2.05
C ALA A 56 1.52 7.08 1.29
N SER A 57 1.79 5.90 0.72
CA SER A 57 2.98 5.68 -0.10
C SER A 57 2.93 6.41 -1.43
N TYR A 58 1.75 6.55 -2.04
CA TYR A 58 1.59 7.38 -3.25
C TYR A 58 1.68 8.87 -2.92
N ASP A 59 0.99 9.29 -1.86
CA ASP A 59 0.89 10.68 -1.47
C ASP A 59 2.24 11.26 -0.99
N ASN A 60 3.12 10.41 -0.46
CA ASN A 60 4.48 10.76 -0.04
C ASN A 60 5.52 10.59 -1.16
N PHE A 61 5.19 10.01 -2.31
CA PHE A 61 6.18 9.72 -3.33
C PHE A 61 6.40 10.91 -4.27
N ASN A 62 7.66 11.20 -4.59
CA ASN A 62 8.01 12.25 -5.51
C ASN A 62 8.12 11.71 -6.95
N SER A 63 7.05 11.88 -7.73
CA SER A 63 6.99 11.47 -9.13
C SER A 63 7.36 12.58 -10.13
N GLU A 64 7.86 13.73 -9.66
CA GLU A 64 8.24 14.84 -10.54
C GLU A 64 9.63 14.60 -11.13
N ASN A 65 9.71 14.12 -12.37
CA ASN A 65 10.98 13.78 -13.03
C ASN A 65 11.93 14.98 -13.15
N ALA A 66 11.43 16.22 -13.20
CA ALA A 66 12.27 17.40 -13.22
C ALA A 66 13.03 17.62 -11.90
N SER A 67 12.55 17.03 -10.80
CA SER A 67 13.18 17.12 -9.48
C SER A 67 14.47 16.33 -9.42
N LYS A 68 15.48 16.86 -8.73
CA LYS A 68 16.65 16.07 -8.29
C LYS A 68 16.28 14.97 -7.30
N ASN A 69 15.13 15.06 -6.64
CA ASN A 69 14.60 14.11 -5.66
C ASN A 69 13.53 13.17 -6.27
N ALA A 70 13.35 13.18 -7.60
CA ALA A 70 12.43 12.27 -8.29
C ALA A 70 12.73 10.82 -7.91
N GLY A 71 11.71 10.05 -7.55
CA GLY A 71 11.88 8.68 -7.09
C GLY A 71 12.09 8.53 -5.57
N ASN A 72 12.21 9.63 -4.82
CA ASN A 72 12.34 9.61 -3.36
C ASN A 72 11.00 9.86 -2.63
N ASN A 73 11.00 9.81 -1.29
CA ASN A 73 9.91 10.34 -0.47
C ASN A 73 9.90 11.88 -0.44
N ARG A 74 8.76 12.49 -0.12
CA ARG A 74 8.61 13.93 0.07
C ARG A 74 8.79 14.35 1.52
N TYR A 75 8.22 13.60 2.45
CA TYR A 75 8.21 13.95 3.88
C TYR A 75 9.08 13.00 4.68
N SER A 76 9.57 13.48 5.81
CA SER A 76 10.31 12.68 6.79
C SER A 76 9.41 11.67 7.49
N LYS A 77 10.02 10.66 8.12
CA LYS A 77 9.33 9.62 8.90
C LYS A 77 8.39 10.20 9.95
N ASN A 78 8.82 11.26 10.64
CA ASN A 78 8.08 11.90 11.73
C ASN A 78 6.86 12.68 11.23
N HIS A 79 6.92 13.20 10.00
CA HIS A 79 5.86 14.02 9.43
C HIS A 79 4.92 13.27 8.49
N LEU A 80 5.28 12.06 8.04
CA LEU A 80 4.54 11.29 7.03
C LEU A 80 3.02 11.33 7.23
N PHE A 81 2.52 10.78 8.34
CA PHE A 81 1.08 10.62 8.56
C PHE A 81 0.35 11.95 8.72
N ALA A 82 0.98 12.96 9.29
CA ALA A 82 0.39 14.29 9.42
C ALA A 82 0.30 14.98 8.04
N LYS A 83 1.38 14.92 7.25
CA LYS A 83 1.48 15.55 5.92
C LYS A 83 0.57 14.89 4.88
N VAL A 84 0.43 13.56 4.91
CA VAL A 84 -0.49 12.82 4.01
C VAL A 84 -1.95 12.78 4.50
N GLY A 85 -2.26 13.48 5.60
CA GLY A 85 -3.63 13.65 6.09
C GLY A 85 -4.24 12.45 6.82
N LEU A 86 -3.41 11.56 7.37
CA LEU A 86 -3.82 10.34 8.09
C LEU A 86 -3.73 10.45 9.61
N GLU A 87 -3.45 11.64 10.15
CA GLU A 87 -3.42 11.86 11.60
C GLU A 87 -4.80 12.28 12.16
N LYS A 88 -5.46 13.25 11.52
CA LYS A 88 -6.70 13.83 12.05
C LYS A 88 -7.88 12.89 11.85
N GLY A 89 -8.58 12.56 12.93
CA GLY A 89 -9.74 11.67 12.88
C GLY A 89 -9.41 10.19 12.69
N ASN A 90 -8.13 9.84 12.52
CA ASN A 90 -7.67 8.45 12.49
C ASN A 90 -7.29 7.99 13.91
N PRO A 91 -8.01 7.00 14.47
CA PRO A 91 -7.71 6.47 15.80
C PRO A 91 -6.52 5.49 15.81
N PHE A 92 -6.10 4.97 14.65
CA PHE A 92 -5.03 3.99 14.56
C PHE A 92 -3.69 4.71 14.39
N LYS A 93 -2.98 4.89 15.51
CA LYS A 93 -1.73 5.67 15.56
C LYS A 93 -0.51 4.80 15.35
N TYR A 94 0.39 5.26 14.50
CA TYR A 94 1.65 4.57 14.18
C TYR A 94 2.81 5.56 14.20
N ARG A 95 4.00 5.03 14.45
CA ARG A 95 5.26 5.72 14.23
C ARG A 95 6.03 4.99 13.13
N VAL A 96 6.44 5.72 12.10
CA VAL A 96 7.30 5.17 11.05
C VAL A 96 8.68 4.90 11.64
N THR A 97 9.20 3.70 11.42
CA THR A 97 10.50 3.29 11.94
C THR A 97 11.55 3.21 10.85
N LYS A 98 11.15 2.91 9.60
CA LYS A 98 12.08 2.75 8.48
C LYS A 98 11.44 3.08 7.13
N TYR A 99 12.18 3.75 6.27
CA TYR A 99 11.89 3.81 4.84
C TYR A 99 12.62 2.71 4.07
N LEU A 100 11.94 2.19 3.05
CA LEU A 100 12.41 1.11 2.21
C LEU A 100 12.78 1.66 0.84
N TYR A 101 13.90 1.17 0.31
CA TYR A 101 14.36 1.52 -1.02
C TYR A 101 14.54 0.27 -1.87
N ALA A 102 14.23 0.35 -3.15
CA ALA A 102 14.43 -0.73 -4.11
C ALA A 102 15.20 -0.26 -5.33
N THR A 103 15.92 -1.20 -5.95
CA THR A 103 16.49 -1.12 -7.29
C THR A 103 16.09 -2.38 -8.05
N SER A 104 16.46 -2.50 -9.31
CA SER A 104 16.21 -3.68 -10.13
C SER A 104 17.46 -4.04 -10.93
N SER A 105 17.89 -5.29 -10.86
CA SER A 105 19.00 -5.84 -11.66
C SER A 105 18.62 -6.11 -13.12
N ILE A 106 17.34 -5.99 -13.45
CA ILE A 106 16.81 -6.11 -14.81
C ILE A 106 16.13 -4.81 -15.21
N GLN A 107 16.01 -4.57 -16.52
CA GLN A 107 15.14 -3.52 -17.00
C GLN A 107 13.70 -3.81 -16.57
N VAL A 108 13.07 -2.80 -16.00
CA VAL A 108 11.66 -2.79 -15.61
C VAL A 108 11.02 -1.53 -16.18
N PRO A 109 9.69 -1.49 -16.36
CA PRO A 109 8.99 -0.29 -16.80
C PRO A 109 9.37 0.93 -15.94
N GLU A 110 9.53 2.10 -16.57
CA GLU A 110 9.89 3.35 -15.87
C GLU A 110 8.89 3.72 -14.77
N ALA A 111 7.64 3.27 -14.94
CA ALA A 111 6.56 3.41 -13.99
C ALA A 111 6.90 2.80 -12.61
N PHE A 112 7.77 1.78 -12.55
CA PHE A 112 8.19 1.13 -11.31
C PHE A 112 9.36 1.89 -10.66
N ILE A 113 10.38 2.23 -11.46
CA ILE A 113 11.58 2.95 -11.04
C ILE A 113 11.73 4.26 -11.83
N ILE A 114 11.13 5.33 -11.28
CA ILE A 114 11.27 6.69 -11.78
C ILE A 114 12.73 7.17 -11.73
N LYS A 115 13.15 7.88 -12.77
CA LYS A 115 14.47 8.51 -12.88
C LYS A 115 14.34 10.02 -12.94
N SER A 116 15.21 10.71 -12.21
CA SER A 116 15.36 12.16 -12.31
C SER A 116 16.00 12.56 -13.64
N LEU A 117 15.54 13.66 -14.23
CA LEU A 117 16.17 14.34 -15.36
C LEU A 117 17.40 15.15 -14.95
N SER A 118 17.57 15.42 -13.65
CA SER A 118 18.70 16.19 -13.12
C SER A 118 19.98 15.36 -13.06
N ARG A 119 21.12 15.99 -13.38
CA ARG A 119 22.45 15.39 -13.18
C ARG A 119 22.83 15.29 -11.70
N GLU A 120 22.18 16.07 -10.86
CA GLU A 120 22.34 16.11 -9.39
C GLU A 120 21.33 15.20 -8.69
N SER A 121 20.79 14.20 -9.40
CA SER A 121 19.83 13.24 -8.87
C SER A 121 20.31 12.60 -7.56
N TRP A 122 19.43 12.52 -6.56
CA TRP A 122 19.70 11.83 -5.29
C TRP A 122 20.09 10.35 -5.50
N SER A 123 19.50 9.69 -6.51
CA SER A 123 19.88 8.38 -7.00
C SER A 123 19.54 8.22 -8.49
N LYS A 124 20.29 7.37 -9.19
CA LYS A 124 20.08 7.03 -10.61
C LYS A 124 19.30 5.74 -10.84
N GLU A 125 19.32 4.85 -9.84
CA GLU A 125 18.84 3.46 -9.97
C GLU A 125 17.98 3.04 -8.77
N SER A 126 17.93 3.83 -7.70
CA SER A 126 17.17 3.53 -6.49
C SER A 126 15.91 4.39 -6.40
N ASN A 127 14.87 3.78 -5.83
CA ASN A 127 13.60 4.44 -5.57
C ASN A 127 13.09 4.11 -4.16
N TRP A 128 12.49 5.10 -3.50
CA TRP A 128 11.71 4.89 -2.27
C TRP A 128 10.51 4.01 -2.58
N ILE A 129 10.38 2.84 -1.95
CA ILE A 129 9.39 1.81 -2.31
C ILE A 129 8.38 1.53 -1.19
N GLY A 130 8.45 2.25 -0.07
CA GLY A 130 7.53 2.05 1.02
C GLY A 130 8.12 2.35 2.39
N PHE A 131 7.40 1.92 3.42
CA PHE A 131 7.78 2.18 4.81
C PHE A 131 7.36 1.05 5.74
N ILE A 132 8.01 1.02 6.90
CA ILE A 132 7.65 0.18 8.04
C ILE A 132 7.26 1.12 9.18
N ALA A 133 6.15 0.81 9.82
CA ALA A 133 5.67 1.53 10.98
C ALA A 133 5.24 0.56 12.06
N VAL A 134 5.28 1.02 13.31
CA VAL A 134 4.77 0.26 14.45
C VAL A 134 3.67 1.05 15.13
N ALA A 135 2.59 0.37 15.52
CA ALA A 135 1.51 1.01 16.28
C ALA A 135 2.08 1.64 17.56
N THR A 136 1.72 2.89 17.87
CA THR A 136 2.06 3.51 19.16
C THR A 136 1.22 2.89 20.29
N ASP A 137 1.42 3.26 21.55
CA ASP A 137 0.61 2.72 22.65
C ASP A 137 -0.88 3.04 22.48
N GLU A 138 -1.20 4.23 21.99
CA GLU A 138 -2.54 4.63 21.61
C GLU A 138 -3.08 3.77 20.45
N GLY A 139 -2.26 3.55 19.41
CA GLY A 139 -2.63 2.70 18.29
C GLY A 139 -2.84 1.25 18.69
N LYS A 140 -1.99 0.72 19.58
CA LYS A 140 -2.12 -0.61 20.17
C LYS A 140 -3.43 -0.74 20.94
N ALA A 141 -3.80 0.25 21.74
CA ALA A 141 -5.08 0.24 22.45
C ALA A 141 -6.27 0.19 21.47
N ALA A 142 -6.23 0.97 20.38
CA ALA A 142 -7.27 0.99 19.36
C ALA A 142 -7.33 -0.29 18.50
N LEU A 143 -6.19 -0.92 18.25
CA LEU A 143 -6.06 -2.13 17.42
C LEU A 143 -6.19 -3.43 18.24
N GLY A 144 -6.04 -3.35 19.57
CA GLY A 144 -6.04 -4.51 20.47
C GLY A 144 -4.72 -5.30 20.52
N ARG A 145 -3.68 -4.86 19.82
CA ARG A 145 -2.33 -5.49 19.78
C ARG A 145 -1.28 -4.54 19.23
N ARG A 146 0.00 -4.83 19.48
CA ARG A 146 1.12 -4.11 18.85
C ARG A 146 1.28 -4.59 17.42
N GLU A 147 0.92 -3.74 16.46
CA GLU A 147 1.07 -4.08 15.04
C GLU A 147 2.36 -3.51 14.45
N ILE A 148 3.06 -4.36 13.71
CA ILE A 148 4.09 -3.95 12.75
C ILE A 148 3.41 -3.87 11.38
N LEU A 149 3.36 -2.68 10.80
CA LEU A 149 2.78 -2.40 9.50
C LEU A 149 3.90 -2.25 8.46
N ILE A 150 3.76 -2.92 7.32
CA ILE A 150 4.65 -2.81 6.17
C ILE A 150 3.80 -2.33 4.99
N SER A 151 4.10 -1.14 4.48
CA SER A 151 3.41 -0.59 3.31
C SER A 151 4.35 -0.56 2.12
N TRP A 152 3.93 -1.18 1.02
CA TRP A 152 4.65 -1.21 -0.24
C TRP A 152 3.99 -0.27 -1.26
N ARG A 153 4.79 0.64 -1.80
CA ARG A 153 4.38 1.59 -2.85
C ARG A 153 4.14 0.86 -4.16
N GLY A 154 3.03 1.18 -4.83
CA GLY A 154 2.73 0.68 -6.17
C GLY A 154 3.17 1.62 -7.28
N THR A 155 2.71 1.36 -8.49
CA THR A 155 3.08 2.12 -9.69
C THR A 155 2.42 3.49 -9.74
N VAL A 156 3.18 4.56 -9.98
CA VAL A 156 2.66 5.95 -9.97
C VAL A 156 2.34 6.48 -11.37
N GLN A 157 2.95 5.93 -12.42
CA GLN A 157 2.68 6.34 -13.81
C GLN A 157 1.56 5.49 -14.45
N THR A 158 1.19 5.85 -15.69
CA THR A 158 0.11 5.25 -16.49
C THR A 158 0.21 3.73 -16.57
N LEU A 159 -0.92 3.06 -16.79
CA LEU A 159 -1.01 1.59 -16.90
C LEU A 159 -0.30 1.02 -18.15
N ASP A 160 0.32 1.87 -18.97
CA ASP A 160 1.08 1.48 -20.17
C ASP A 160 2.23 0.51 -19.84
N TRP A 161 2.68 0.47 -18.58
CA TRP A 161 3.68 -0.51 -18.13
C TRP A 161 3.27 -1.97 -18.35
N VAL A 162 1.97 -2.26 -18.46
CA VAL A 162 1.48 -3.63 -18.71
C VAL A 162 1.94 -4.12 -20.08
N ASP A 163 2.05 -3.22 -21.07
CA ASP A 163 2.52 -3.56 -22.41
C ASP A 163 4.05 -3.80 -22.44
N ASP A 164 4.79 -3.15 -21.54
CA ASP A 164 6.25 -3.28 -21.40
C ASP A 164 6.66 -4.43 -20.45
N LEU A 165 5.71 -5.13 -19.85
CA LEU A 165 6.00 -6.17 -18.88
C LEU A 165 6.38 -7.49 -19.52
N ASP A 166 7.52 -8.00 -19.06
CA ASP A 166 7.93 -9.37 -19.28
C ASP A 166 7.35 -10.27 -18.19
N PHE A 167 6.52 -11.24 -18.59
CA PHE A 167 5.77 -12.14 -17.71
C PHE A 167 6.54 -13.42 -17.32
N PHE A 168 7.86 -13.49 -17.54
CA PHE A 168 8.65 -14.68 -17.18
C PHE A 168 8.58 -15.01 -15.68
N GLN A 169 8.43 -16.31 -15.42
CA GLN A 169 8.58 -16.91 -14.11
C GLN A 169 10.03 -17.33 -13.89
N ILE A 170 10.52 -17.15 -12.66
CA ILE A 170 11.83 -17.62 -12.23
C ILE A 170 11.74 -18.27 -10.85
N PRO A 171 12.63 -19.22 -10.53
CA PRO A 171 12.75 -19.73 -9.16
C PRO A 171 13.06 -18.60 -8.18
N ALA A 172 12.50 -18.67 -6.96
CA ALA A 172 12.74 -17.70 -5.88
C ALA A 172 13.59 -18.29 -4.72
N PRO A 173 14.88 -18.63 -4.94
CA PRO A 173 15.70 -19.33 -3.96
C PRO A 173 16.00 -18.50 -2.69
N LYS A 174 15.95 -17.16 -2.76
CA LYS A 174 16.10 -16.31 -1.56
C LYS A 174 14.91 -16.47 -0.60
N ILE A 175 13.73 -16.81 -1.12
CA ILE A 175 12.48 -16.96 -0.35
C ILE A 175 12.27 -18.44 0.05
N PHE A 176 12.34 -19.36 -0.90
CA PHE A 176 11.94 -20.77 -0.73
C PHE A 176 13.13 -21.74 -0.65
N ARG A 177 14.04 -21.52 0.31
CA ARG A 177 15.24 -22.36 0.47
C ARG A 177 14.87 -23.84 0.65
N GLY A 178 15.20 -24.69 -0.34
CA GLY A 178 15.03 -26.14 -0.26
C GLY A 178 13.60 -26.68 -0.41
N ASN A 179 12.61 -25.84 -0.74
CA ASN A 179 11.26 -26.28 -1.07
C ASN A 179 11.11 -26.58 -2.56
N ALA A 180 10.14 -27.42 -2.94
CA ALA A 180 9.80 -27.78 -4.32
C ALA A 180 9.65 -26.53 -5.20
N ASN A 181 10.72 -26.17 -5.92
CA ASN A 181 11.02 -24.89 -6.59
C ASN A 181 9.80 -24.04 -6.98
N PRO A 182 9.27 -23.19 -6.07
CA PRO A 182 8.21 -22.27 -6.43
C PRO A 182 8.75 -21.17 -7.35
N GLU A 183 8.01 -20.88 -8.42
CA GLU A 183 8.38 -19.85 -9.36
C GLU A 183 7.51 -18.61 -9.18
N VAL A 184 8.14 -17.45 -9.36
CA VAL A 184 7.52 -16.15 -9.17
C VAL A 184 7.85 -15.26 -10.36
N HIS A 185 7.03 -14.24 -10.58
CA HIS A 185 7.28 -13.25 -11.61
C HIS A 185 8.64 -12.58 -11.42
N ARG A 186 9.44 -12.57 -12.49
CA ARG A 186 10.81 -12.06 -12.50
C ARG A 186 10.92 -10.59 -12.07
N GLY A 187 10.03 -9.73 -12.58
CA GLY A 187 9.98 -8.31 -12.21
C GLY A 187 9.76 -8.07 -10.70
N TRP A 188 8.73 -8.69 -10.11
CA TRP A 188 8.43 -8.57 -8.68
C TRP A 188 9.59 -9.08 -7.82
N TYR A 189 10.19 -10.21 -8.21
CA TYR A 189 11.35 -10.76 -7.51
C TYR A 189 12.59 -9.87 -7.63
N SER A 190 12.83 -9.26 -8.79
CA SER A 190 13.96 -8.34 -8.97
C SER A 190 13.80 -7.11 -8.08
N ILE A 191 12.64 -6.44 -8.11
CA ILE A 191 12.38 -5.28 -7.24
C ILE A 191 12.56 -5.63 -5.76
N TYR A 192 12.09 -6.82 -5.36
CA TYR A 192 12.19 -7.26 -3.97
C TYR A 192 13.63 -7.62 -3.56
N THR A 193 14.45 -8.19 -4.44
CA THR A 193 15.69 -8.87 -4.05
C THR A 193 16.99 -8.35 -4.66
N SER A 194 16.94 -7.39 -5.58
CA SER A 194 18.11 -6.74 -6.15
C SER A 194 18.75 -5.78 -5.14
N ASP A 195 20.08 -5.74 -5.14
CA ASP A 195 20.91 -4.78 -4.44
C ASP A 195 21.87 -4.11 -5.43
N ASP A 196 22.45 -2.99 -5.03
CA ASP A 196 23.56 -2.34 -5.72
C ASP A 196 24.58 -1.87 -4.67
N PRO A 197 25.76 -2.51 -4.58
CA PRO A 197 26.81 -2.12 -3.65
C PRO A 197 27.28 -0.67 -3.79
N ARG A 198 27.06 -0.05 -4.95
CA ARG A 198 27.43 1.35 -5.23
C ARG A 198 26.35 2.34 -4.79
N SER A 199 25.11 1.90 -4.62
CA SER A 199 24.02 2.75 -4.17
C SER A 199 24.11 2.99 -2.65
N PRO A 200 24.03 4.24 -2.17
CA PRO A 200 23.97 4.50 -0.73
C PRO A 200 22.67 3.99 -0.09
N PHE A 201 21.61 3.77 -0.87
CA PHE A 201 20.28 3.36 -0.39
C PHE A 201 20.02 1.86 -0.59
N ASN A 202 20.65 1.22 -1.57
CA ASN A 202 20.42 -0.17 -1.95
C ASN A 202 21.64 -1.10 -1.81
N LYS A 203 22.60 -0.77 -0.92
CA LYS A 203 23.66 -1.71 -0.50
C LYS A 203 23.09 -3.06 -0.02
N LYS A 204 21.87 -3.01 0.53
CA LYS A 204 21.03 -4.17 0.84
C LYS A 204 19.75 -4.10 0.01
N SER A 205 19.26 -5.25 -0.40
CA SER A 205 18.00 -5.36 -1.14
C SER A 205 16.80 -4.88 -0.31
N ALA A 206 15.70 -4.53 -0.98
CA ALA A 206 14.46 -4.14 -0.29
C ALA A 206 14.01 -5.23 0.69
N ARG A 207 14.13 -6.51 0.29
CA ARG A 207 13.96 -7.70 1.13
C ARG A 207 14.80 -7.66 2.40
N ASP A 208 16.10 -7.45 2.29
CA ASP A 208 16.96 -7.50 3.47
C ASP A 208 16.68 -6.29 4.39
N GLN A 209 16.39 -5.12 3.83
CA GLN A 209 15.98 -3.94 4.60
C GLN A 209 14.74 -4.19 5.45
N VAL A 210 13.69 -4.80 4.88
CA VAL A 210 12.44 -5.10 5.61
C VAL A 210 12.62 -6.22 6.61
N LEU A 211 13.33 -7.30 6.26
CA LEU A 211 13.52 -8.45 7.14
C LEU A 211 14.37 -8.09 8.37
N GLU A 212 15.35 -7.21 8.22
CA GLU A 212 16.15 -6.69 9.34
C GLU A 212 15.29 -5.87 10.32
N GLU A 213 14.42 -5.01 9.79
CA GLU A 213 13.57 -4.17 10.64
C GLU A 213 12.44 -4.96 11.30
N VAL A 214 11.85 -5.91 10.59
CA VAL A 214 10.87 -6.85 11.18
C VAL A 214 11.52 -7.64 12.30
N LYS A 215 12.74 -8.17 12.12
CA LYS A 215 13.49 -8.84 13.20
C LYS A 215 13.65 -7.95 14.42
N ARG A 216 14.09 -6.70 14.21
CA ARG A 216 14.32 -5.72 15.27
C ARG A 216 13.04 -5.46 16.06
N LEU A 217 11.93 -5.19 15.37
CA LEU A 217 10.63 -4.88 15.98
C LEU A 217 10.00 -6.09 16.68
N VAL A 218 10.07 -7.28 16.07
CA VAL A 218 9.55 -8.52 16.70
C VAL A 218 10.31 -8.82 18.00
N GLU A 219 11.63 -8.59 18.03
CA GLU A 219 12.43 -8.76 19.24
C GLU A 219 12.14 -7.67 20.28
N GLU A 220 12.02 -6.41 19.86
CA GLU A 220 11.71 -5.25 20.72
C GLU A 220 10.38 -5.46 21.48
N TYR A 221 9.35 -5.96 20.78
CA TYR A 221 8.00 -6.13 21.33
C TYR A 221 7.65 -7.58 21.69
N LYS A 222 8.65 -8.45 21.88
CA LYS A 222 8.44 -9.90 22.14
C LYS A 222 7.63 -10.24 23.40
N SER A 223 7.52 -9.31 24.35
CA SER A 223 6.72 -9.44 25.57
C SER A 223 5.26 -9.00 25.40
N GLU A 224 4.90 -8.46 24.24
CA GLU A 224 3.56 -8.02 23.91
C GLU A 224 2.86 -9.00 22.95
N GLU A 225 1.54 -8.89 22.83
CA GLU A 225 0.83 -9.52 21.72
C GLU A 225 1.08 -8.72 20.43
N ILE A 226 1.76 -9.36 19.48
CA ILE A 226 2.20 -8.74 18.22
C ILE A 226 1.48 -9.33 16.99
N SER A 227 1.35 -8.53 15.94
CA SER A 227 0.97 -8.97 14.59
C SER A 227 1.78 -8.23 13.53
N ILE A 228 1.94 -8.84 12.35
CA ILE A 228 2.53 -8.17 11.18
C ILE A 228 1.43 -8.00 10.13
N THR A 229 1.23 -6.77 9.66
CA THR A 229 0.29 -6.48 8.59
C THR A 229 1.02 -5.86 7.41
N ILE A 230 0.77 -6.40 6.23
CA ILE A 230 1.32 -5.92 4.97
C ILE A 230 0.18 -5.28 4.17
N THR A 231 0.46 -4.15 3.53
CA THR A 231 -0.46 -3.52 2.59
C THR A 231 0.27 -3.06 1.34
N GLY A 232 -0.47 -2.99 0.25
CA GLY A 232 0.06 -2.54 -1.03
C GLY A 232 -1.02 -2.53 -2.09
N HIS A 233 -0.75 -1.79 -3.15
CA HIS A 233 -1.62 -1.67 -4.31
C HIS A 233 -0.85 -1.95 -5.59
N SER A 234 -1.45 -2.62 -6.57
CA SER A 234 -0.82 -2.87 -7.88
C SER A 234 0.53 -3.60 -7.72
N MET A 235 1.62 -3.08 -8.29
CA MET A 235 2.99 -3.59 -8.04
C MET A 235 3.31 -3.75 -6.53
N GLY A 236 2.90 -2.79 -5.69
CA GLY A 236 3.10 -2.87 -4.25
C GLY A 236 2.35 -4.04 -3.61
N ALA A 237 1.21 -4.43 -4.16
CA ALA A 237 0.50 -5.62 -3.72
C ALA A 237 1.24 -6.92 -4.09
N ALA A 238 1.85 -6.96 -5.28
CA ALA A 238 2.66 -8.09 -5.73
C ALA A 238 3.90 -8.29 -4.84
N VAL A 239 4.66 -7.21 -4.59
CA VAL A 239 5.83 -7.23 -3.71
C VAL A 239 5.41 -7.53 -2.26
N GLY A 240 4.30 -6.97 -1.81
CA GLY A 240 3.72 -7.26 -0.49
C GLY A 240 3.36 -8.74 -0.31
N THR A 241 2.87 -9.40 -1.36
CA THR A 241 2.61 -10.84 -1.36
C THR A 241 3.90 -11.65 -1.17
N LEU A 242 4.95 -11.35 -1.94
CA LEU A 242 6.26 -11.99 -1.79
C LEU A 242 6.82 -11.78 -0.38
N ASN A 243 6.73 -10.56 0.14
CA ASN A 243 7.22 -10.21 1.46
C ASN A 243 6.47 -10.95 2.58
N ALA A 244 5.14 -11.02 2.53
CA ALA A 244 4.34 -11.70 3.53
C ALA A 244 4.67 -13.21 3.59
N ILE A 245 4.84 -13.84 2.42
CA ILE A 245 5.25 -15.25 2.33
C ILE A 245 6.67 -15.45 2.84
N ASP A 246 7.63 -14.63 2.43
CA ASP A 246 9.03 -14.70 2.87
C ASP A 246 9.18 -14.59 4.38
N ILE A 247 8.44 -13.67 5.01
CA ILE A 247 8.41 -13.50 6.46
C ILE A 247 7.97 -14.81 7.15
N VAL A 248 6.93 -15.47 6.66
CA VAL A 248 6.37 -16.67 7.32
C VAL A 248 7.17 -17.92 6.99
N VAL A 249 7.55 -18.13 5.73
CA VAL A 249 8.36 -19.27 5.28
C VAL A 249 9.68 -19.35 6.05
N ASN A 250 10.32 -18.20 6.25
CA ASN A 250 11.61 -18.13 6.93
C ASN A 250 11.51 -17.81 8.43
N GLY A 251 10.29 -17.84 9.00
CA GLY A 251 10.06 -17.73 10.46
C GLY A 251 10.44 -16.38 11.09
N PHE A 252 10.48 -15.31 10.29
CA PHE A 252 10.76 -13.95 10.77
C PHE A 252 9.65 -13.39 11.67
N ASN A 253 8.43 -13.91 11.53
CA ASN A 253 7.28 -13.57 12.39
C ASN A 253 7.31 -14.22 13.78
N LYS A 254 8.25 -15.15 14.06
CA LYS A 254 8.32 -15.88 15.34
C LYS A 254 6.98 -16.48 15.80
N GLY A 255 6.15 -16.90 14.83
CA GLY A 255 4.84 -17.50 15.07
C GLY A 255 3.67 -16.52 15.19
N CYS A 256 3.89 -15.20 15.17
CA CYS A 256 2.79 -14.23 15.18
C CYS A 256 1.99 -14.23 13.87
N LEU A 257 0.75 -13.75 13.92
CA LEU A 257 -0.11 -13.69 12.73
C LEU A 257 0.43 -12.66 11.74
N VAL A 258 0.58 -13.11 10.49
CA VAL A 258 0.91 -12.25 9.35
C VAL A 258 -0.32 -12.12 8.47
N THR A 259 -0.74 -10.89 8.17
CA THR A 259 -1.90 -10.61 7.32
C THR A 259 -1.54 -9.63 6.22
N ALA A 260 -1.94 -9.89 4.98
CA ALA A 260 -1.80 -8.93 3.89
C ALA A 260 -3.17 -8.44 3.42
N PHE A 261 -3.35 -7.12 3.34
CA PHE A 261 -4.50 -6.46 2.71
C PHE A 261 -4.02 -5.82 1.41
N LEU A 262 -4.38 -6.42 0.28
CA LEU A 262 -3.78 -6.13 -1.00
C LEU A 262 -4.86 -5.63 -1.97
N PHE A 263 -4.59 -4.54 -2.67
CA PHE A 263 -5.54 -3.90 -3.57
C PHE A 263 -5.06 -4.03 -5.01
N ALA A 264 -5.97 -4.38 -5.93
CA ALA A 264 -5.64 -4.54 -7.34
C ALA A 264 -4.39 -5.42 -7.58
N SER A 265 -4.25 -6.51 -6.80
CA SER A 265 -3.05 -7.33 -6.81
C SER A 265 -2.94 -8.12 -8.10
N PRO A 266 -1.91 -7.91 -8.93
CA PRO A 266 -1.61 -8.86 -10.00
C PRO A 266 -1.20 -10.21 -9.40
N ARG A 267 -1.18 -11.25 -10.22
CA ARG A 267 -0.71 -12.58 -9.85
C ARG A 267 0.81 -12.58 -9.71
N VAL A 268 1.30 -13.42 -8.81
CA VAL A 268 2.68 -13.32 -8.30
C VAL A 268 3.54 -14.53 -8.61
N GLY A 269 2.98 -15.73 -8.57
CA GLY A 269 3.72 -16.96 -8.85
C GLY A 269 2.85 -18.08 -9.37
N ASP A 270 3.50 -19.20 -9.60
CA ASP A 270 2.93 -20.39 -10.23
C ASP A 270 2.06 -21.22 -9.26
N SER A 271 1.65 -22.40 -9.72
CA SER A 271 0.89 -23.34 -8.88
C SER A 271 1.69 -23.87 -7.68
N SER A 272 3.01 -24.03 -7.81
CA SER A 272 3.91 -24.44 -6.73
C SER A 272 4.01 -23.34 -5.66
N PHE A 273 4.03 -22.07 -6.07
CA PHE A 273 3.91 -20.91 -5.19
C PHE A 273 2.59 -20.90 -4.41
N ARG A 274 1.46 -21.19 -5.07
CA ARG A 274 0.15 -21.35 -4.38
C ARG A 274 0.18 -22.50 -3.37
N ASN A 275 0.79 -23.63 -3.72
CA ASN A 275 0.90 -24.77 -2.81
C ASN A 275 1.78 -24.42 -1.60
N ALA A 276 2.88 -23.71 -1.81
CA ALA A 276 3.73 -23.21 -0.72
C ALA A 276 2.94 -22.29 0.22
N PHE A 277 2.17 -21.34 -0.33
CA PHE A 277 1.27 -20.47 0.46
C PHE A 277 0.25 -21.27 1.27
N SER A 278 -0.40 -22.26 0.68
CA SER A 278 -1.49 -23.04 1.31
C SER A 278 -1.05 -23.79 2.58
N ASN A 279 0.26 -24.06 2.71
CA ASN A 279 0.83 -24.71 3.88
C ASN A 279 1.16 -23.74 5.04
N LEU A 280 1.05 -22.43 4.83
CA LEU A 280 1.43 -21.39 5.82
C LEU A 280 0.26 -21.03 6.75
N LYS A 281 0.14 -21.77 7.86
CA LYS A 281 -0.98 -21.62 8.81
C LYS A 281 -1.11 -20.22 9.44
N ASN A 282 -0.01 -19.49 9.59
CA ASN A 282 0.03 -18.16 10.22
C ASN A 282 0.01 -16.99 9.21
N LEU A 283 -0.29 -17.27 7.94
CA LEU A 283 -0.41 -16.26 6.91
C LEU A 283 -1.85 -16.15 6.42
N ARG A 284 -2.35 -14.91 6.28
CA ARG A 284 -3.65 -14.60 5.67
C ARG A 284 -3.48 -13.50 4.63
N ILE A 285 -4.16 -13.62 3.50
CA ILE A 285 -4.12 -12.63 2.42
C ILE A 285 -5.55 -12.35 2.01
N LEU A 286 -5.97 -11.08 2.08
CA LEU A 286 -7.21 -10.58 1.50
C LEU A 286 -6.85 -9.70 0.30
N ARG A 287 -7.35 -10.07 -0.88
CA ARG A 287 -7.23 -9.28 -2.11
C ARG A 287 -8.54 -8.55 -2.36
N VAL A 288 -8.46 -7.24 -2.56
CA VAL A 288 -9.58 -6.41 -3.00
C VAL A 288 -9.43 -6.18 -4.50
N SER A 289 -10.39 -6.65 -5.27
CA SER A 289 -10.45 -6.48 -6.73
C SER A 289 -11.67 -5.64 -7.11
N ASN A 290 -11.56 -4.90 -8.21
CA ASN A 290 -12.66 -4.08 -8.74
C ASN A 290 -13.12 -4.64 -10.09
N ALA A 291 -14.43 -4.72 -10.30
CA ALA A 291 -15.04 -5.49 -11.40
C ALA A 291 -14.52 -5.15 -12.81
N LEU A 292 -14.13 -3.90 -13.07
CA LEU A 292 -13.59 -3.47 -14.38
C LEU A 292 -12.06 -3.24 -14.35
N ASP A 293 -11.39 -3.50 -13.22
CA ASP A 293 -9.94 -3.48 -13.14
C ASP A 293 -9.37 -4.78 -13.71
N ILE A 294 -8.56 -4.66 -14.76
CA ILE A 294 -7.95 -5.81 -15.43
C ILE A 294 -6.66 -6.27 -14.76
N ILE A 295 -6.01 -5.44 -13.96
CA ILE A 295 -4.68 -5.72 -13.41
C ILE A 295 -4.63 -6.99 -12.57
N PRO A 296 -5.64 -7.32 -11.73
CA PRO A 296 -5.64 -8.59 -10.99
C PRO A 296 -5.59 -9.85 -11.85
N ASN A 297 -5.97 -9.77 -13.12
CA ASN A 297 -5.94 -10.89 -14.05
C ASN A 297 -4.54 -11.13 -14.66
N TYR A 298 -3.61 -10.18 -14.51
CA TYR A 298 -2.27 -10.29 -15.05
C TYR A 298 -1.29 -10.88 -14.03
N PRO A 299 -0.34 -11.73 -14.47
CA PRO A 299 -0.27 -12.32 -15.81
C PRO A 299 -1.30 -13.46 -15.97
N MET A 300 -1.89 -13.59 -17.17
CA MET A 300 -3.04 -14.50 -17.34
C MET A 300 -2.66 -15.99 -17.37
N VAL A 301 -1.50 -16.33 -17.93
CA VAL A 301 -1.11 -17.73 -18.25
C VAL A 301 -0.08 -18.22 -17.24
N ASP A 302 -0.28 -19.44 -16.72
CA ASP A 302 0.62 -20.15 -15.79
C ASP A 302 0.84 -19.52 -14.41
N TYR A 303 0.10 -18.46 -14.06
CA TYR A 303 0.09 -17.89 -12.71
C TYR A 303 -1.14 -18.30 -11.91
N SER A 304 -0.97 -18.46 -10.61
CA SER A 304 -2.02 -18.82 -9.67
C SER A 304 -2.36 -17.67 -8.72
N GLU A 305 -3.65 -17.53 -8.46
CA GLU A 305 -4.15 -16.65 -7.42
C GLU A 305 -4.08 -17.31 -6.04
N ILE A 306 -3.83 -16.49 -5.03
CA ILE A 306 -3.73 -16.92 -3.63
C ILE A 306 -4.53 -15.97 -2.71
N GLY A 307 -4.88 -16.47 -1.52
CA GLY A 307 -5.67 -15.71 -0.55
C GLY A 307 -7.17 -15.68 -0.85
N VAL A 308 -7.89 -14.90 -0.04
CA VAL A 308 -9.33 -14.67 -0.14
C VAL A 308 -9.57 -13.41 -0.94
N GLU A 309 -10.61 -13.39 -1.77
CA GLU A 309 -10.97 -12.22 -2.58
C GLU A 309 -12.22 -11.52 -2.03
N LEU A 310 -12.15 -10.19 -1.95
CA LEU A 310 -13.29 -9.29 -1.83
C LEU A 310 -13.46 -8.56 -3.18
N ALA A 311 -14.36 -9.08 -4.01
CA ALA A 311 -14.69 -8.48 -5.30
C ALA A 311 -15.72 -7.36 -5.13
N ILE A 312 -15.28 -6.11 -5.34
CA ILE A 312 -16.15 -4.93 -5.33
C ILE A 312 -16.51 -4.51 -6.77
N ASP A 313 -17.59 -3.75 -6.90
CA ASP A 313 -18.01 -3.19 -8.19
C ASP A 313 -18.28 -1.69 -8.05
N THR A 314 -17.28 -0.89 -8.42
CA THR A 314 -17.38 0.58 -8.40
C THR A 314 -18.35 1.13 -9.43
N THR A 315 -18.75 0.36 -10.45
CA THR A 315 -19.76 0.79 -11.44
C THR A 315 -21.14 1.00 -10.82
N LYS A 316 -21.39 0.41 -9.65
CA LYS A 316 -22.63 0.61 -8.89
C LYS A 316 -22.69 1.95 -8.17
N SER A 317 -21.57 2.67 -8.07
CA SER A 317 -21.50 3.96 -7.39
C SER A 317 -22.18 5.06 -8.20
N ASN A 318 -23.17 5.72 -7.58
CA ASN A 318 -23.79 6.92 -8.17
C ASN A 318 -22.89 8.17 -8.13
N TYR A 319 -21.71 8.08 -7.50
CA TYR A 319 -20.76 9.19 -7.36
C TYR A 319 -19.73 9.28 -8.50
N LEU A 320 -19.43 8.14 -9.14
CA LEU A 320 -18.35 8.03 -10.13
C LEU A 320 -18.88 8.32 -11.54
N LYS A 321 -18.00 8.85 -12.40
CA LYS A 321 -18.27 9.04 -13.84
C LYS A 321 -18.55 7.70 -14.52
N VAL A 322 -19.48 7.72 -15.47
CA VAL A 322 -19.85 6.55 -16.30
C VAL A 322 -19.93 7.01 -17.76
N PRO A 323 -19.21 6.38 -18.70
CA PRO A 323 -18.20 5.33 -18.46
C PRO A 323 -16.98 5.87 -17.68
N GLY A 324 -16.33 4.99 -16.92
CA GLY A 324 -14.99 5.26 -16.36
C GLY A 324 -13.89 4.92 -17.36
N ASP A 325 -12.64 4.99 -16.91
CA ASP A 325 -11.45 4.53 -17.65
C ASP A 325 -10.59 3.56 -16.82
N VAL A 326 -9.59 2.94 -17.46
CA VAL A 326 -8.68 1.97 -16.84
C VAL A 326 -7.96 2.53 -15.60
N ARG A 327 -7.67 3.84 -15.56
CA ARG A 327 -7.03 4.47 -14.40
C ARG A 327 -8.02 4.61 -13.24
N SER A 328 -9.25 4.98 -13.54
CA SER A 328 -10.32 5.09 -12.54
C SER A 328 -10.71 3.73 -11.95
N TRP A 329 -10.71 2.66 -12.75
CA TRP A 329 -11.00 1.31 -12.27
C TRP A 329 -9.86 0.76 -11.42
N HIS A 330 -8.62 1.05 -11.80
CA HIS A 330 -7.43 0.62 -11.08
C HIS A 330 -7.08 1.50 -9.87
N SER A 331 -7.66 2.69 -9.72
CA SER A 331 -7.27 3.60 -8.63
C SER A 331 -7.51 3.02 -7.24
N LEU A 332 -6.52 3.15 -6.36
CA LEU A 332 -6.62 2.74 -4.96
C LEU A 332 -7.70 3.53 -4.20
N GLU A 333 -7.85 4.82 -4.48
CA GLU A 333 -8.90 5.64 -3.90
C GLU A 333 -10.29 5.21 -4.40
N ALA A 334 -10.42 4.80 -5.67
CA ALA A 334 -11.64 4.21 -6.19
C ALA A 334 -11.94 2.84 -5.56
N HIS A 335 -10.92 2.01 -5.31
CA HIS A 335 -11.07 0.76 -4.57
C HIS A 335 -11.58 1.01 -3.14
N MET A 336 -10.98 1.94 -2.40
CA MET A 336 -11.43 2.29 -1.06
C MET A 336 -12.83 2.90 -1.04
N HIS A 337 -13.20 3.70 -2.05
CA HIS A 337 -14.58 4.17 -2.25
C HIS A 337 -15.55 3.02 -2.51
N GLY A 338 -15.14 2.06 -3.34
CA GLY A 338 -15.86 0.80 -3.56
C GLY A 338 -16.09 0.04 -2.27
N VAL A 339 -15.03 -0.22 -1.49
CA VAL A 339 -15.12 -0.86 -0.17
C VAL A 339 -16.00 -0.05 0.78
N ALA A 340 -15.95 1.28 0.76
CA ALA A 340 -16.79 2.10 1.63
C ALA A 340 -18.30 1.96 1.34
N GLY A 341 -18.68 1.67 0.09
CA GLY A 341 -20.07 1.60 -0.35
C GLY A 341 -20.61 0.23 -0.75
N PHE A 342 -19.76 -0.80 -0.83
CA PHE A 342 -20.10 -2.15 -1.29
C PHE A 342 -21.22 -2.79 -0.46
N GLN A 343 -22.22 -3.38 -1.12
CA GLN A 343 -23.41 -3.96 -0.46
C GLN A 343 -23.47 -5.49 -0.52
N GLY A 344 -22.42 -6.17 -1.00
CA GLY A 344 -22.42 -7.63 -1.16
C GLY A 344 -23.28 -8.10 -2.32
N ALA A 345 -23.69 -9.37 -2.29
CA ALA A 345 -24.54 -9.98 -3.33
C ALA A 345 -25.92 -9.33 -3.45
N LYS A 346 -26.36 -8.54 -2.45
CA LYS A 346 -27.59 -7.74 -2.55
C LYS A 346 -27.53 -6.70 -3.67
N GLY A 347 -26.33 -6.32 -4.11
CA GLY A 347 -26.11 -5.32 -5.14
C GLY A 347 -26.41 -3.90 -4.70
N GLY A 348 -26.18 -2.95 -5.60
CA GLY A 348 -26.30 -1.52 -5.33
C GLY A 348 -25.07 -0.93 -4.63
N PHE A 349 -25.18 0.33 -4.22
CA PHE A 349 -24.10 1.07 -3.58
C PHE A 349 -24.66 2.05 -2.54
N LYS A 350 -24.10 1.99 -1.33
CA LYS A 350 -24.42 2.93 -0.25
C LYS A 350 -23.23 3.02 0.69
N LEU A 351 -22.70 4.23 0.88
CA LEU A 351 -21.61 4.47 1.83
C LEU A 351 -22.05 4.06 3.24
N GLU A 352 -21.44 2.99 3.77
CA GLU A 352 -21.68 2.49 5.13
C GLU A 352 -20.69 3.06 6.15
N VAL A 353 -19.62 3.70 5.67
CA VAL A 353 -18.63 4.39 6.50
C VAL A 353 -18.46 5.82 6.02
N ARG A 354 -18.02 6.68 6.94
CA ARG A 354 -17.75 8.09 6.64
C ARG A 354 -16.41 8.23 5.93
N ARG A 355 -16.42 8.10 4.61
CA ARG A 355 -15.30 8.42 3.72
C ARG A 355 -15.69 9.56 2.80
N ASP A 356 -14.86 10.60 2.73
CA ASP A 356 -15.12 11.73 1.83
C ASP A 356 -14.94 11.29 0.38
N ILE A 357 -15.98 11.46 -0.44
CA ILE A 357 -15.94 11.07 -1.86
C ILE A 357 -14.86 11.82 -2.63
N SER A 358 -14.47 13.02 -2.19
CA SER A 358 -13.45 13.85 -2.83
C SER A 358 -12.08 13.18 -2.93
N LEU A 359 -11.79 12.20 -2.06
CA LEU A 359 -10.55 11.45 -2.06
C LEU A 359 -10.32 10.71 -3.40
N VAL A 360 -11.38 10.30 -4.08
CA VAL A 360 -11.32 9.68 -5.41
C VAL A 360 -10.59 10.55 -6.44
N ASN A 361 -10.72 11.87 -6.34
CA ASN A 361 -10.10 12.82 -7.27
C ASN A 361 -8.68 13.26 -6.86
N LYS A 362 -8.04 12.63 -5.86
CA LYS A 362 -6.66 12.98 -5.46
C LYS A 362 -5.72 13.06 -6.67
N HIS A 363 -5.74 12.01 -7.50
CA HIS A 363 -4.85 11.82 -8.64
C HIS A 363 -5.60 11.55 -9.94
N LEU A 364 -6.90 11.89 -9.99
CA LEU A 364 -7.79 11.55 -11.09
C LEU A 364 -8.91 12.59 -11.26
N ASP A 365 -9.63 12.45 -12.38
CA ASP A 365 -10.94 13.05 -12.62
C ASP A 365 -12.03 11.97 -12.73
N ALA A 366 -12.37 11.32 -11.62
CA ALA A 366 -13.25 10.14 -11.61
C ALA A 366 -14.63 10.39 -10.98
N LEU A 367 -14.81 11.46 -10.21
CA LEU A 367 -16.12 11.87 -9.68
C LEU A 367 -16.94 12.62 -10.73
N LYS A 368 -18.27 12.47 -10.69
CA LYS A 368 -19.17 13.26 -11.55
C LYS A 368 -19.03 14.77 -11.28
N ASP A 369 -19.13 15.57 -12.33
CA ASP A 369 -18.92 17.03 -12.27
C ASP A 369 -19.94 17.73 -11.37
N GLU A 370 -21.13 17.14 -11.18
CA GLU A 370 -22.19 17.65 -10.30
C GLU A 370 -21.77 17.76 -8.82
N TYR A 371 -20.74 17.02 -8.40
CA TYR A 371 -20.18 17.12 -7.05
C TYR A 371 -19.18 18.27 -6.89
N CYS A 372 -18.78 18.93 -7.99
CA CYS A 372 -17.91 20.11 -8.00
C CYS A 372 -16.60 19.93 -7.22
N VAL A 373 -16.00 18.73 -7.31
CA VAL A 373 -14.69 18.43 -6.72
C VAL A 373 -13.62 18.59 -7.80
N PRO A 374 -12.60 19.44 -7.61
CA PRO A 374 -11.49 19.56 -8.55
C PRO A 374 -10.82 18.20 -8.78
N SER A 375 -10.42 17.93 -10.02
CA SER A 375 -9.61 16.76 -10.34
C SER A 375 -8.14 16.99 -10.00
N PHE A 376 -7.38 15.90 -9.80
CA PHE A 376 -5.95 15.93 -9.51
C PHE A 376 -5.56 16.93 -8.39
N TRP A 377 -6.37 17.00 -7.35
CA TRP A 377 -6.21 18.05 -6.33
C TRP A 377 -5.06 17.80 -5.36
N TRP A 378 -4.53 16.58 -5.29
CA TRP A 378 -3.37 16.26 -4.44
C TRP A 378 -2.10 16.81 -5.08
N VAL A 379 -1.68 17.97 -4.62
CA VAL A 379 -0.47 18.65 -5.10
C VAL A 379 0.17 19.45 -3.98
N GLU A 380 1.50 19.52 -3.97
CA GLU A 380 2.21 20.42 -3.07
C GLU A 380 1.87 21.89 -3.36
N LYS A 381 1.86 22.71 -2.31
CA LYS A 381 1.68 24.15 -2.48
C LYS A 381 2.78 24.68 -3.42
N ASN A 382 2.38 25.40 -4.47
CA ASN A 382 3.30 25.90 -5.51
C ASN A 382 4.18 24.79 -6.13
N ASN A 383 3.71 23.55 -6.17
CA ASN A 383 4.46 22.37 -6.58
C ASN A 383 5.75 22.11 -5.79
N GLY A 384 5.91 22.68 -4.58
CA GLY A 384 7.14 22.56 -3.77
C GLY A 384 8.12 23.72 -3.92
N MET A 385 7.79 24.76 -4.70
CA MET A 385 8.55 26.00 -4.70
C MET A 385 8.27 26.80 -3.42
N VAL A 386 9.32 27.19 -2.69
CA VAL A 386 9.24 27.92 -1.42
C VAL A 386 10.08 29.19 -1.48
N GLN A 387 9.44 30.33 -1.24
CA GLN A 387 10.12 31.61 -1.09
C GLN A 387 10.89 31.66 0.22
N GLN A 388 12.16 32.03 0.14
CA GLN A 388 13.07 32.20 1.26
C GLN A 388 12.98 33.64 1.80
N ASP A 389 13.54 33.87 2.99
CA ASP A 389 13.53 35.19 3.66
C ASP A 389 14.24 36.29 2.86
N ASP A 390 15.19 35.92 2.00
CA ASP A 390 15.90 36.84 1.08
C ASP A 390 15.12 37.15 -0.21
N GLY A 391 13.92 36.58 -0.36
CA GLY A 391 13.04 36.75 -1.50
C GLY A 391 13.29 35.78 -2.67
N PHE A 392 14.37 35.00 -2.65
CA PHE A 392 14.63 33.96 -3.65
C PHE A 392 13.70 32.77 -3.47
N TRP A 393 13.56 31.95 -4.52
CA TRP A 393 12.71 30.77 -4.50
C TRP A 393 13.55 29.52 -4.67
N ASN A 394 13.42 28.59 -3.72
CA ASN A 394 14.06 27.29 -3.77
C ASN A 394 13.03 26.19 -3.97
N PHE A 395 13.44 25.13 -4.64
CA PHE A 395 12.63 23.94 -4.79
C PHE A 395 12.86 23.02 -3.58
N MET A 396 11.85 22.91 -2.72
CA MET A 396 11.88 22.13 -1.47
C MET A 396 10.80 21.06 -1.52
N ASP A 397 11.15 19.91 -2.07
CA ASP A 397 10.22 18.81 -2.35
C ASP A 397 10.63 17.47 -1.70
N HIS A 398 11.59 17.56 -0.76
CA HIS A 398 12.07 16.48 0.11
C HIS A 398 12.39 17.05 1.49
N GLU A 399 11.96 16.35 2.54
CA GLU A 399 12.40 16.55 3.92
C GLU A 399 13.42 15.47 4.28
N ASP A 400 14.59 15.89 4.77
CA ASP A 400 15.56 14.96 5.33
C ASP A 400 15.02 14.31 6.62
N ASP A 401 15.43 13.09 6.90
CA ASP A 401 15.11 12.44 8.17
C ASP A 401 16.09 12.92 9.26
N ASP A 402 15.60 13.37 10.41
CA ASP A 402 16.42 13.89 11.53
C ASP A 402 17.53 12.92 12.02
N ASP A 403 17.40 11.61 11.73
CA ASP A 403 18.39 10.57 12.06
C ASP A 403 19.53 10.45 11.04
N SER A 404 19.54 11.24 9.96
CA SER A 404 20.59 11.19 8.95
C SER A 404 21.83 11.97 9.42
N THR A 405 22.46 11.52 10.51
CA THR A 405 23.88 11.82 10.73
C THR A 405 24.69 11.00 9.73
N TYR A 406 24.79 11.52 8.50
CA TYR A 406 25.85 11.11 7.58
C TYR A 406 27.17 11.71 8.11
N THR A 407 27.92 10.91 8.85
CA THR A 407 29.37 11.10 9.08
C THR A 407 30.10 9.84 8.64
#